data_AF-A0A357L1A0-F1
#
_entry.id   AF-A0A357L1A0-F1
#
_cell.length_a   1.000
_cell.length_b   1.000
_cell.length_c   1.000
_cell.angle_alpha   90.00
_cell.angle_beta   90.00
_cell.angle_gamma   90.00
#
_symmetry.space_group_name_H-M   'P 1'
#
loop_
_entity.id
_entity.type
_entity.pdbx_description
1 polymer ?
#
loop_
_entity_poly.entity_id
_entity_poly.type
_entity_poly.pdbx_seq_one_letter_code
_entity_poly.pdbx_strand_id
1 'polypeptide(L)'
;MSLETLYLFSQIGAAIVIIATLFAILFQGWQSNKIARADLTLDSWVQTGQMQYAFVDSPEKVEFLHRALFRDAPLTDAEETRFAFICQSSVGLHYAAFNLRVRGLIEESAYQRIALITRWYFSSPRVRVWWRKARARGYSPDFAAYIDTFVAEAERPRETPANEDRTI
;
A
#
# COMPACT_ATOMS: atom_id res chain seq x y z
N MET A 1 60.96 -27.81 -2.20
CA MET A 1 59.76 -27.39 -1.43
C MET A 1 59.50 -28.45 -0.36
N SER A 2 59.30 -28.08 0.90
CA SER A 2 58.92 -29.02 1.95
C SER A 2 57.41 -29.26 1.95
N LEU A 3 56.96 -30.41 2.47
CA LEU A 3 55.53 -30.75 2.61
C LEU A 3 54.75 -29.69 3.41
N GLU A 4 55.43 -29.02 4.34
CA GLU A 4 54.89 -27.92 5.14
C GLU A 4 54.55 -26.69 4.29
N THR A 5 55.39 -26.34 3.31
CA THR A 5 55.09 -25.24 2.38
C THR A 5 53.86 -25.55 1.53
N LEU A 6 53.73 -26.79 1.06
CA LEU A 6 52.56 -27.24 0.28
C LEU A 6 51.27 -27.20 1.12
N TYR A 7 51.36 -27.60 2.38
CA TYR A 7 50.25 -27.53 3.33
C TYR A 7 49.77 -26.09 3.57
N LEU A 8 50.69 -25.15 3.80
CA LEU A 8 50.34 -23.73 3.97
C LEU A 8 49.68 -23.14 2.72
N PHE A 9 50.16 -23.45 1.51
CA PHE A 9 49.49 -23.03 0.28
C PHE A 9 48.08 -23.61 0.14
N SER A 10 47.87 -24.87 0.54
CA SER A 10 46.55 -25.49 0.52
C SER A 10 45.56 -24.83 1.50
N GLN A 11 46.02 -24.44 2.68
CA GLN A 11 45.20 -23.72 3.67
C GLN A 11 44.82 -22.32 3.20
N ILE A 12 45.77 -21.58 2.61
CA ILE A 12 45.50 -20.27 2.03
C ILE A 12 44.48 -20.39 0.90
N GLY A 13 44.65 -21.38 0.01
CA GLY A 13 43.68 -21.68 -1.04
C GLY A 13 42.29 -21.98 -0.50
N ALA A 14 42.18 -22.83 0.51
CA ALA A 14 40.91 -23.15 1.17
C ALA A 14 40.25 -21.93 1.81
N ALA A 15 41.02 -21.09 2.51
CA ALA A 15 40.52 -19.86 3.12
C ALA A 15 39.99 -18.87 2.07
N ILE A 16 40.70 -18.71 0.95
CA ILE A 16 40.26 -17.86 -0.17
C ILE A 16 38.93 -18.38 -0.75
N VAL A 17 38.81 -19.69 -0.95
CA VAL A 17 37.58 -20.30 -1.46
C VAL A 17 36.41 -20.06 -0.50
N ILE A 18 36.61 -20.29 0.80
CA ILE A 18 35.57 -20.05 1.82
C ILE A 18 35.12 -18.58 1.81
N ILE A 19 36.07 -17.64 1.78
CA ILE A 19 35.77 -16.21 1.73
C ILE A 19 34.99 -15.86 0.46
N ALA A 20 35.42 -16.36 -0.71
CA ALA A 20 34.72 -16.14 -1.97
C ALA A 20 33.29 -16.71 -1.95
N THR A 21 33.09 -17.90 -1.37
CA THR A 21 31.76 -18.49 -1.19
C THR A 21 30.89 -17.66 -0.26
N LEU A 22 31.41 -17.15 0.86
CA LEU A 22 30.66 -16.26 1.76
C LEU A 22 30.22 -14.97 1.06
N PHE A 23 31.10 -14.36 0.26
CA PHE A 23 30.75 -13.20 -0.55
C PHE A 23 29.67 -13.53 -1.58
N ALA A 24 29.76 -14.68 -2.25
CA ALA A 24 28.74 -15.12 -3.19
C ALA A 24 27.37 -15.32 -2.52
N ILE A 25 27.33 -15.94 -1.33
CA ILE A 25 26.09 -16.12 -0.55
C ILE A 25 25.50 -14.77 -0.13
N LEU A 26 26.33 -13.83 0.32
CA LEU A 26 25.87 -12.50 0.70
C LEU A 26 25.26 -11.76 -0.50
N PHE A 27 25.94 -11.79 -1.64
CA PHE A 27 25.45 -11.18 -2.88
C PHE A 27 24.16 -11.83 -3.37
N GLN A 28 24.09 -13.17 -3.33
CA GLN A 28 22.88 -13.92 -3.67
C GLN A 28 21.71 -13.55 -2.74
N GLY A 29 21.95 -13.39 -1.44
CA GLY A 29 20.94 -12.95 -0.48
C GLY A 29 20.41 -11.54 -0.79
N TRP A 30 21.30 -10.62 -1.17
CA TRP A 30 20.91 -9.27 -1.57
C TRP A 30 20.06 -9.27 -2.85
N GLN A 31 20.48 -10.05 -3.85
CA GLN A 31 19.73 -10.18 -5.10
C GLN A 31 18.36 -10.84 -4.88
N SER A 32 18.31 -11.89 -4.06
CA SER A 32 17.05 -12.58 -3.71
C SER A 32 16.08 -11.64 -3.00
N ASN A 33 16.55 -10.83 -2.05
CA ASN A 33 15.73 -9.82 -1.38
C ASN A 33 15.20 -8.76 -2.35
N LYS A 34 16.01 -8.35 -3.32
CA LYS A 34 15.59 -7.40 -4.35
C LYS A 34 14.48 -7.98 -5.24
N ILE A 35 14.61 -9.23 -5.67
CA ILE A 35 13.60 -9.93 -6.47
C ILE A 35 12.30 -10.08 -5.67
N ALA A 36 12.39 -10.55 -4.42
CA ALA A 36 11.22 -10.72 -3.56
C ALA A 36 10.44 -9.41 -3.35
N ARG A 37 11.14 -8.26 -3.21
CA ARG A 37 10.50 -6.95 -3.12
C ARG A 37 9.80 -6.55 -4.41
N ALA A 38 10.41 -6.83 -5.56
CA ALA A 38 9.82 -6.55 -6.86
C ALA A 38 8.56 -7.41 -7.08
N ASP A 39 8.63 -8.70 -6.77
CA ASP A 39 7.51 -9.63 -6.88
C ASP A 39 6.35 -9.23 -5.96
N LEU A 40 6.62 -8.95 -4.69
CA LEU A 40 5.59 -8.45 -3.75
C LEU A 40 4.95 -7.14 -4.23
N THR A 41 5.74 -6.25 -4.82
CA THR A 41 5.24 -4.99 -5.35
C THR A 41 4.33 -5.22 -6.55
N LEU A 42 4.74 -6.08 -7.49
CA LEU A 42 3.95 -6.45 -8.66
C LEU A 42 2.64 -7.14 -8.25
N ASP A 43 2.71 -8.13 -7.37
CA ASP A 43 1.53 -8.84 -6.87
C ASP A 43 0.57 -7.90 -6.16
N SER A 44 1.09 -7.00 -5.31
CA SER A 44 0.28 -5.97 -4.66
C SER A 44 -0.39 -5.06 -5.68
N TRP A 45 0.29 -4.69 -6.77
CA TRP A 45 -0.28 -3.87 -7.84
C TRP A 45 -1.38 -4.61 -8.60
N VAL A 46 -1.14 -5.85 -9.01
CA VAL A 46 -2.11 -6.68 -9.72
C VAL A 46 -3.36 -6.89 -8.87
N GLN A 47 -3.18 -7.28 -7.60
CA GLN A 47 -4.30 -7.50 -6.69
C GLN A 47 -5.11 -6.22 -6.43
N THR A 48 -4.42 -5.09 -6.22
CA THR A 48 -5.08 -3.78 -6.05
C THR A 48 -5.85 -3.38 -7.30
N GLY A 49 -5.25 -3.57 -8.48
CA GLY A 49 -5.86 -3.26 -9.77
C GLY A 49 -7.10 -4.11 -10.05
N GLN A 50 -7.01 -5.42 -9.82
CA GLN A 50 -8.15 -6.35 -9.96
C GLN A 50 -9.29 -6.00 -9.00
N MET A 51 -8.95 -5.70 -7.74
CA MET A 51 -9.95 -5.28 -6.75
C MET A 51 -10.65 -3.98 -7.15
N GLN A 52 -9.90 -2.97 -7.61
CA GLN A 52 -10.49 -1.71 -8.08
C GLN A 52 -11.34 -1.92 -9.32
N TYR A 53 -10.86 -2.71 -10.28
CA TYR A 53 -11.61 -3.03 -11.48
C TYR A 53 -12.92 -3.75 -11.15
N ALA A 54 -12.93 -4.69 -10.21
CA ALA A 54 -14.12 -5.40 -9.77
C ALA A 54 -15.21 -4.48 -9.18
N PHE A 55 -14.86 -3.28 -8.71
CA PHE A 55 -15.81 -2.26 -8.26
C PHE A 55 -16.42 -1.44 -9.39
N VAL A 56 -15.86 -1.49 -10.61
CA VAL A 56 -16.26 -0.65 -11.75
C VAL A 56 -16.42 -1.41 -13.07
N ASP A 57 -16.39 -2.74 -13.05
CA ASP A 57 -16.46 -3.62 -14.24
C ASP A 57 -17.83 -3.64 -14.93
N SER A 58 -18.82 -2.95 -14.38
CA SER A 58 -20.19 -2.91 -14.90
C SER A 58 -20.85 -1.55 -14.59
N PRO A 59 -21.74 -1.04 -15.47
CA PRO A 59 -22.39 0.25 -15.29
C PRO A 59 -23.11 0.40 -13.94
N GLU A 60 -23.76 -0.66 -13.47
CA GLU A 60 -24.51 -0.67 -12.21
C GLU A 60 -23.58 -0.50 -11.00
N LYS A 61 -22.38 -1.10 -11.05
CA LYS A 61 -21.38 -0.94 -9.98
C LYS A 61 -20.78 0.46 -9.98
N VAL A 62 -20.51 1.01 -11.17
CA VAL A 62 -20.05 2.40 -11.32
C VAL A 62 -21.09 3.38 -10.78
N GLU A 63 -22.35 3.22 -11.17
CA GLU A 63 -23.44 4.06 -10.69
C GLU A 63 -23.59 3.97 -9.17
N PHE A 64 -23.57 2.75 -8.62
CA PHE A 64 -23.60 2.53 -7.18
C PHE A 64 -22.44 3.23 -6.47
N LEU A 65 -21.20 3.02 -6.93
CA LEU A 65 -20.00 3.58 -6.30
C LEU A 65 -20.01 5.12 -6.38
N HIS A 66 -20.36 5.67 -7.53
CA HIS A 66 -20.50 7.11 -7.72
C HIS A 66 -21.58 7.70 -6.79
N ARG A 67 -22.73 7.04 -6.68
CA ARG A 67 -23.81 7.45 -5.78
C ARG A 67 -23.38 7.34 -4.32
N ALA A 68 -22.71 6.26 -3.93
CA ALA A 68 -22.27 6.03 -2.56
C ALA A 68 -21.16 6.99 -2.12
N LEU A 69 -20.27 7.40 -3.04
CA LEU A 69 -19.16 8.30 -2.71
C LEU A 69 -19.51 9.78 -2.81
N PHE A 70 -20.26 10.19 -3.85
CA PHE A 70 -20.38 11.59 -4.23
C PHE A 70 -21.80 12.14 -4.23
N ARG A 71 -22.83 11.29 -4.15
CA ARG A 71 -24.23 11.76 -4.12
C ARG A 71 -24.80 11.64 -2.72
N ASP A 72 -25.69 12.56 -2.40
CA ASP A 72 -26.44 12.54 -1.14
C ASP A 72 -27.65 11.59 -1.18
N ALA A 73 -27.87 10.88 -2.29
CA ALA A 73 -28.97 9.94 -2.43
C ALA A 73 -28.87 8.81 -1.38
N PRO A 74 -29.96 8.50 -0.66
CA PRO A 74 -29.95 7.47 0.37
C PRO A 74 -29.57 6.11 -0.23
N LEU A 75 -28.87 5.30 0.56
CA LEU A 75 -28.60 3.90 0.25
C LEU A 75 -29.62 3.03 0.98
N THR A 76 -30.00 1.92 0.36
CA THR A 76 -30.73 0.85 1.06
C THR A 76 -29.81 0.15 2.08
N ASP A 77 -30.36 -0.56 3.06
CA ASP A 77 -29.57 -1.29 4.06
C ASP A 77 -28.54 -2.28 3.44
N ALA A 78 -28.95 -2.94 2.35
CA ALA A 78 -28.07 -3.83 1.59
C ALA A 78 -26.91 -3.06 0.92
N GLU A 79 -27.21 -1.87 0.41
CA GLU A 79 -26.23 -0.97 -0.21
C GLU A 79 -25.28 -0.34 0.82
N GLU A 80 -25.76 0.01 2.01
CA GLU A 80 -24.92 0.47 3.12
C GLU A 80 -23.93 -0.62 3.54
N THR A 81 -24.42 -1.85 3.67
CA THR A 81 -23.59 -3.02 3.99
C THR A 81 -22.52 -3.22 2.91
N ARG A 82 -22.92 -3.20 1.64
CA ARG A 82 -21.99 -3.30 0.51
C ARG A 82 -20.95 -2.19 0.52
N PHE A 83 -21.37 -0.95 0.78
CA PHE A 83 -20.48 0.21 0.86
C PHE A 83 -19.47 0.07 2.01
N ALA A 84 -19.92 -0.42 3.18
CA ALA A 84 -19.05 -0.68 4.32
C ALA A 84 -17.99 -1.73 3.99
N PHE A 85 -18.34 -2.80 3.25
CA PHE A 85 -17.35 -3.79 2.80
C PHE A 85 -16.34 -3.21 1.80
N ILE A 86 -16.76 -2.34 0.87
CA ILE A 86 -15.85 -1.64 -0.05
C ILE A 86 -14.88 -0.76 0.75
N CYS A 87 -15.39 0.03 1.70
CA CYS A 87 -14.55 0.87 2.55
C CYS A 87 -13.57 0.03 3.39
N GLN A 88 -14.05 -1.05 4.00
CA GLN A 88 -13.21 -1.97 4.79
C GLN A 88 -12.11 -2.59 3.94
N SER A 89 -12.43 -2.98 2.70
CA SER A 89 -11.45 -3.60 1.80
C SER A 89 -10.41 -2.58 1.35
N SER A 90 -10.83 -1.39 0.93
CA SER A 90 -9.93 -0.32 0.47
C SER A 90 -8.99 0.17 1.58
N VAL A 91 -9.52 0.39 2.79
CA VAL A 91 -8.70 0.80 3.94
C VAL A 91 -7.87 -0.35 4.49
N GLY A 92 -8.38 -1.58 4.46
CA GLY A 92 -7.63 -2.79 4.83
C GLY A 92 -6.41 -3.02 3.94
N LEU A 93 -6.53 -2.79 2.63
CA LEU A 93 -5.41 -2.82 1.70
C LEU A 93 -4.33 -1.78 2.06
N HIS A 94 -4.74 -0.55 2.37
CA HIS A 94 -3.80 0.48 2.80
C HIS A 94 -3.16 0.16 4.15
N TYR A 95 -3.90 -0.46 5.07
CA TYR A 95 -3.37 -0.92 6.35
C TYR A 95 -2.29 -2.00 6.15
N ALA A 96 -2.51 -2.96 5.25
CA ALA A 96 -1.51 -3.95 4.90
C ALA A 96 -0.25 -3.28 4.31
N ALA A 97 -0.44 -2.36 3.36
CA ALA A 97 0.67 -1.60 2.76
C ALA A 97 1.44 -0.75 3.78
N PHE A 98 0.75 -0.13 4.74
CA PHE A 98 1.37 0.62 5.83
C PHE A 98 2.27 -0.28 6.69
N ASN A 99 1.79 -1.46 7.07
CA ASN A 99 2.59 -2.42 7.84
C ASN A 99 3.81 -2.93 7.06
N LEU A 100 3.69 -3.14 5.74
CA LEU A 100 4.82 -3.50 4.88
C LEU A 100 5.82 -2.35 4.78
N ARG A 101 5.36 -1.10 4.69
CA ARG A 101 6.21 0.10 4.61
C ARG A 101 7.02 0.28 5.87
N VAL A 102 6.40 0.16 7.05
CA VAL A 102 7.10 0.25 8.35
C VAL A 102 8.25 -0.76 8.44
N ARG A 103 8.13 -1.90 7.76
CA ARG A 103 9.15 -2.97 7.71
C ARG A 103 10.13 -2.83 6.53
N GLY A 104 9.99 -1.81 5.68
CA GLY A 104 10.80 -1.65 4.47
C GLY A 104 10.60 -2.77 3.43
N LEU A 105 9.42 -3.39 3.39
CA LEU A 105 9.10 -4.53 2.52
C LEU A 105 8.32 -4.15 1.26
N ILE A 106 7.83 -2.92 1.16
CA ILE A 106 7.17 -2.38 -0.03
C ILE A 106 7.94 -1.16 -0.52
N GLU A 107 7.98 -0.98 -1.84
CA GLU A 107 8.52 0.23 -2.45
C GLU A 107 7.68 1.46 -2.09
N GLU A 108 8.34 2.59 -1.84
CA GLU A 108 7.66 3.83 -1.47
C GLU A 108 6.69 4.31 -2.56
N SER A 109 7.05 4.15 -3.84
CA SER A 109 6.19 4.48 -4.98
C SER A 109 4.87 3.70 -4.97
N ALA A 110 4.93 2.40 -4.70
CA ALA A 110 3.78 1.52 -4.60
C ALA A 110 2.89 1.89 -3.41
N TYR A 111 3.51 2.14 -2.25
CA TYR A 111 2.79 2.62 -1.07
C TYR A 111 2.07 3.95 -1.34
N GLN A 112 2.76 4.94 -1.92
CA GLN A 112 2.19 6.26 -2.21
C GLN A 112 0.98 6.17 -3.16
N ARG A 113 1.00 5.24 -4.12
CA ARG A 113 -0.15 4.97 -5.00
C ARG A 113 -1.37 4.49 -4.21
N ILE A 114 -1.20 3.57 -3.28
CA ILE A 114 -2.28 3.05 -2.41
C ILE A 114 -2.79 4.15 -1.47
N ALA A 115 -1.88 4.94 -0.90
CA ALA A 115 -2.21 6.07 -0.03
C ALA A 115 -3.04 7.13 -0.78
N LEU A 116 -2.67 7.45 -2.03
CA LEU A 116 -3.41 8.40 -2.88
C LEU A 116 -4.85 7.96 -3.12
N ILE A 117 -5.06 6.68 -3.42
CA ILE A 117 -6.40 6.12 -3.63
C ILE A 117 -7.22 6.20 -2.35
N THR A 118 -6.62 5.85 -1.21
CA THR A 118 -7.30 5.98 0.09
C THR A 118 -7.67 7.42 0.36
N ARG A 119 -6.75 8.37 0.14
CA ARG A 119 -7.01 9.80 0.29
C ARG A 119 -8.17 10.27 -0.59
N TRP A 120 -8.27 9.77 -1.83
CA TRP A 120 -9.41 10.04 -2.70
C TRP A 120 -10.73 9.51 -2.13
N TYR A 121 -10.78 8.28 -1.59
CA TYR A 121 -11.98 7.77 -0.90
C TYR A 121 -12.40 8.65 0.28
N PHE A 122 -11.43 9.11 1.08
CA PHE A 122 -11.69 9.98 2.23
C PHE A 122 -12.15 11.39 1.88
N SER A 123 -12.13 11.77 0.59
CA SER A 123 -12.82 12.98 0.11
C SER A 123 -14.35 12.89 0.27
N SER A 124 -14.91 11.67 0.29
CA SER A 124 -16.33 11.42 0.53
C SER A 124 -16.71 11.60 2.01
N PRO A 125 -17.74 12.41 2.34
CA PRO A 125 -18.25 12.53 3.70
C PRO A 125 -18.72 11.19 4.28
N ARG A 126 -19.30 10.30 3.47
CA ARG A 126 -19.80 8.99 3.90
C ARG A 126 -18.68 8.06 4.34
N VAL A 127 -17.55 8.07 3.62
CA VAL A 127 -16.35 7.31 4.02
C VAL A 127 -15.83 7.81 5.37
N ARG A 128 -15.81 9.13 5.60
CA ARG A 128 -15.38 9.70 6.90
C ARG A 128 -16.30 9.29 8.05
N VAL A 129 -17.62 9.29 7.84
CA VAL A 129 -18.60 8.82 8.84
C VAL A 129 -18.39 7.33 9.15
N TRP A 130 -18.21 6.51 8.12
CA TRP A 130 -17.89 5.09 8.29
C TRP A 130 -16.58 4.89 9.07
N TRP A 131 -15.53 5.64 8.72
CA TRP A 131 -14.21 5.53 9.35
C TRP A 131 -14.26 5.81 10.85
N ARG A 132 -15.00 6.83 11.29
CA ARG A 132 -15.17 7.13 12.72
C ARG A 132 -15.69 5.95 13.53
N LYS A 133 -16.54 5.10 12.92
CA LYS A 133 -17.04 3.86 13.53
C LYS A 133 -16.02 2.71 13.42
N ALA A 134 -15.38 2.57 12.25
CA ALA A 134 -14.49 1.45 11.94
C ALA A 134 -13.14 1.52 12.67
N ARG A 135 -12.57 2.73 12.83
CA ARG A 135 -11.22 2.94 13.39
C ARG A 135 -11.01 2.33 14.78
N ALA A 136 -12.07 2.24 15.58
CA ALA A 136 -12.02 1.71 16.94
C ALA A 136 -11.96 0.17 17.02
N ARG A 137 -12.18 -0.55 15.91
CA ARG A 137 -12.47 -2.00 15.93
C ARG A 137 -11.44 -2.90 15.27
N GLY A 138 -10.26 -2.41 14.88
CA GLY A 138 -9.27 -3.32 14.28
C GLY A 138 -8.03 -2.71 13.65
N TYR A 139 -7.78 -1.41 13.81
CA TYR A 139 -6.60 -0.76 13.25
C TYR A 139 -5.62 -0.39 14.37
N SER A 140 -4.32 -0.45 14.09
CA SER A 140 -3.31 0.01 15.05
C SER A 140 -3.46 1.52 15.30
N PRO A 141 -3.15 2.02 16.50
CA PRO A 141 -3.22 3.44 16.82
C PRO A 141 -2.45 4.33 15.83
N ASP A 142 -1.26 3.90 15.40
CA ASP A 142 -0.40 4.65 14.47
C ASP A 142 -1.05 4.78 13.09
N PHE A 143 -1.63 3.70 12.57
CA PHE A 143 -2.33 3.76 11.30
C PHE A 143 -3.61 4.59 11.40
N ALA A 144 -4.33 4.46 12.51
CA ALA A 144 -5.54 5.24 12.71
C ALA A 144 -5.23 6.74 12.75
N ALA A 145 -4.18 7.15 13.49
CA ALA A 145 -3.69 8.52 13.53
C ALA A 145 -3.22 9.00 12.15
N TYR A 146 -2.57 8.13 11.38
CA TYR A 146 -2.17 8.46 10.01
C TYR A 146 -3.38 8.72 9.09
N ILE A 147 -4.40 7.86 9.10
CA ILE A 147 -5.63 8.07 8.32
C ILE A 147 -6.40 9.31 8.79
N ASP A 148 -6.37 9.62 10.09
CA ASP A 148 -7.00 10.84 10.61
C ASP A 148 -6.41 12.11 10.00
N THR A 149 -5.16 12.09 9.54
CA THR A 149 -4.59 13.22 8.79
C THR A 149 -5.33 13.47 7.48
N PHE A 150 -5.78 12.41 6.78
CA PHE A 150 -6.57 12.52 5.55
C PHE A 150 -7.98 13.02 5.84
N VAL A 151 -8.56 12.58 6.94
CA VAL A 151 -9.88 13.05 7.41
C VAL A 151 -9.80 14.55 7.70
N ALA A 152 -8.81 14.99 8.49
CA ALA A 152 -8.62 16.39 8.83
C ALA A 152 -8.33 17.26 7.60
N GLU A 153 -7.56 16.76 6.64
CA GLU A 153 -7.35 17.41 5.34
C GLU A 153 -8.63 17.59 4.54
N ALA A 154 -9.47 16.56 4.48
CA ALA A 154 -10.70 16.60 3.70
C ALA A 154 -11.81 17.43 4.37
N GLU A 155 -11.75 17.62 5.68
CA GLU A 155 -12.67 18.46 6.45
C GLU A 155 -12.22 19.93 6.53
N ARG A 156 -10.97 20.24 6.15
CA ARG A 156 -10.52 21.63 6.05
C ARG A 156 -11.38 22.38 5.02
N PRO A 157 -11.86 23.61 5.33
CA PRO A 157 -12.50 24.46 4.34
C PRO A 157 -11.55 24.63 3.16
N ARG A 158 -12.00 24.28 1.96
CA ARG A 158 -11.25 24.67 0.75
C ARG A 158 -11.37 26.19 0.69
N GLU A 159 -10.25 26.88 0.84
CA GLU A 159 -10.17 28.26 0.37
C GLU A 159 -10.54 28.21 -1.11
N THR A 160 -11.72 28.71 -1.46
CA THR A 160 -12.10 28.91 -2.85
C THR A 160 -11.03 29.86 -3.41
N PRO A 161 -10.18 29.44 -4.37
CA PRO A 161 -9.33 30.41 -5.04
C PRO A 161 -10.27 31.45 -5.63
N ALA A 162 -10.11 32.70 -5.18
CA ALA A 162 -10.89 33.82 -5.67
C ALA A 162 -10.74 33.83 -7.18
N ASN A 163 -11.83 33.46 -7.86
CA ASN A 163 -12.10 33.57 -9.27
C ASN A 163 -11.02 34.32 -10.08
N GLU A 164 -9.94 33.62 -10.46
CA GLU A 164 -9.10 34.06 -11.58
C GLU A 164 -9.77 33.56 -12.84
N ASP A 165 -10.37 34.51 -13.56
CA ASP A 165 -10.80 34.44 -14.95
C ASP A 165 -10.14 33.30 -15.72
N ARG A 166 -10.86 32.19 -15.87
CA ARG A 166 -10.60 31.23 -16.93
C ARG A 166 -11.71 31.35 -17.96
N THR A 167 -11.60 32.40 -18.75
CA THR A 167 -12.08 32.42 -20.13
C THR A 167 -11.48 31.21 -20.85
N ILE A 168 -12.34 30.29 -21.29
CA ILE A 168 -12.03 29.32 -22.34
C ILE A 168 -12.62 29.89 -23.62
#